data_AF-A0A9E2A7Z7-F1
#
_entry.id   AF-A0A9E2A7Z7-F1
#
_cell.length_a   1.000
_cell.length_b   1.000
_cell.length_c   1.000
_cell.angle_alpha   90.00
_cell.angle_beta   90.00
_cell.angle_gamma   90.00
#
_symmetry.space_group_name_H-M   'P 1'
#
loop_
_entity.id
_entity.type
_entity.pdbx_description
1 polymer ?
#
loop_
_entity_poly.entity_id
_entity_poly.type
_entity_poly.pdbx_seq_one_letter_code
_entity_poly.pdbx_strand_id
1 'polypeptide(L)'
;MWSLSKILQIGELIAALAVVISVGFVVVEIRQNSEAQIRSTTQEAVSNYISSLERHVDNPDFACLYIRGAQNYRELRGADRLRFSAYYMSTYYQLQEMLQLAEEGSIDADTWSGFQSLLTETTRYPGVRQWFSDRRHWFSVHFQDYIDNLMQNNEPIDEYLFEDGGDQTCG
;
A
#
# COMPACT_ATOMS: atom_id res chain seq x y z
N MET A 1 -28.06 64.61 1.62
CA MET A 1 -26.60 64.78 1.48
C MET A 1 -25.94 63.58 2.14
N TRP A 2 -25.53 62.57 1.37
CA TRP A 2 -24.79 61.42 1.92
C TRP A 2 -23.39 61.92 2.30
N SER A 3 -22.97 61.78 3.56
CA SER A 3 -21.61 62.14 3.97
C SER A 3 -20.63 61.09 3.45
N LEU A 4 -19.46 61.51 2.97
CA LEU A 4 -18.40 60.62 2.47
C LEU A 4 -18.08 59.48 3.47
N SER A 5 -18.18 59.76 4.78
CA SER A 5 -17.96 58.78 5.84
C SER A 5 -18.88 57.56 5.77
N LYS A 6 -20.15 57.72 5.38
CA LYS A 6 -21.10 56.61 5.29
C LYS A 6 -20.79 55.68 4.13
N ILE A 7 -20.31 56.23 3.02
CA ILE A 7 -19.92 55.45 1.83
C ILE A 7 -18.67 54.61 2.15
N LEU A 8 -17.70 55.21 2.84
CA LEU A 8 -16.47 54.52 3.23
C LEU A 8 -16.75 53.34 4.18
N GLN A 9 -17.56 53.57 5.21
CA GLN A 9 -17.96 52.53 6.17
C GLN A 9 -18.72 51.37 5.52
N ILE A 10 -19.59 51.65 4.54
CA ILE A 10 -20.30 50.61 3.79
C ILE A 10 -19.30 49.82 2.91
N GLY A 11 -18.35 50.50 2.27
CA GLY A 11 -17.30 49.85 1.48
C GLY A 11 -16.40 48.94 2.33
N GLU A 12 -16.02 49.39 3.52
CA GLU A 12 -15.25 48.60 4.50
C GLU A 12 -16.03 47.36 4.97
N LEU A 13 -17.33 47.50 5.24
CA LEU A 13 -18.18 46.36 5.60
C LEU A 13 -18.27 45.34 4.48
N ILE A 14 -18.47 45.78 3.24
CA ILE A 14 -18.52 44.89 2.06
C ILE A 14 -17.17 44.20 1.85
N ALA A 15 -16.06 44.92 1.99
CA ALA A 15 -14.71 44.36 1.88
C ALA A 15 -14.45 43.30 2.96
N ALA A 16 -14.82 43.60 4.22
CA ALA A 16 -14.70 42.64 5.32
C ALA A 16 -15.54 41.38 5.08
N LEU A 17 -16.77 41.53 4.58
CA LEU A 17 -17.62 40.39 4.21
C LEU A 17 -17.04 39.58 3.06
N ALA A 18 -16.49 40.24 2.03
CA ALA A 18 -15.84 39.57 0.92
C ALA A 18 -14.65 38.71 1.39
N VAL A 19 -13.82 39.23 2.29
CA VAL A 19 -12.70 38.48 2.88
C VAL A 19 -13.19 37.24 3.63
N VAL A 20 -14.24 37.36 4.45
CA VAL A 20 -14.80 36.20 5.19
C VAL A 20 -15.32 35.13 4.23
N ILE A 21 -16.02 35.53 3.16
CA ILE A 21 -16.52 34.61 2.13
C ILE A 21 -15.35 33.94 1.40
N SER A 22 -14.32 34.70 1.03
CA SER A 22 -13.12 34.17 0.37
C SER A 22 -12.41 33.13 1.22
N VAL A 23 -12.24 33.38 2.53
CA VAL A 23 -11.65 32.40 3.44
C VAL A 23 -12.50 31.13 3.52
N GLY A 24 -13.82 31.26 3.58
CA GLY A 24 -14.73 30.10 3.56
C GLY A 24 -14.59 29.27 2.28
N PHE A 25 -14.48 29.92 1.13
CA PHE A 25 -14.26 29.25 -0.15
C PHE A 25 -12.92 28.50 -0.18
N VAL A 26 -11.83 29.14 0.25
CA VAL A 26 -10.50 28.50 0.31
C VAL A 26 -10.49 27.28 1.22
N VAL A 27 -11.19 27.32 2.36
CA VAL A 27 -11.30 26.15 3.25
C VAL A 27 -11.99 24.98 2.55
N VAL A 28 -13.05 25.25 1.78
CA VAL A 28 -13.75 24.21 0.99
C VAL A 28 -12.85 23.69 -0.13
N GLU A 29 -12.15 24.58 -0.84
CA GLU A 29 -11.23 24.24 -1.91
C GLU A 29 -10.09 23.34 -1.42
N ILE A 30 -9.49 23.67 -0.26
CA ILE A 30 -8.46 22.83 0.37
C ILE A 30 -9.00 21.43 0.67
N ARG A 31 -10.22 21.30 1.21
CA ARG A 31 -10.82 19.99 1.50
C ARG A 31 -11.04 19.18 0.23
N GLN A 32 -11.63 19.79 -0.80
CA GLN A 32 -11.87 19.12 -2.08
C GLN A 32 -10.57 18.71 -2.75
N ASN A 33 -9.55 19.57 -2.70
CA ASN A 33 -8.23 19.28 -3.24
C ASN A 33 -7.54 18.13 -2.48
N SER A 34 -7.63 18.12 -1.14
CA SER A 34 -7.12 16.99 -0.33
C SER A 34 -7.82 15.68 -0.66
N GLU A 35 -9.15 15.66 -0.78
CA GLU A 35 -9.88 14.44 -1.16
C GLU A 35 -9.51 13.96 -2.58
N ALA A 36 -9.38 14.87 -3.53
CA ALA A 36 -8.94 14.54 -4.89
C ALA A 36 -7.49 14.01 -4.91
N GLN A 37 -6.60 14.60 -4.11
CA GLN A 37 -5.22 14.15 -3.97
C GLN A 37 -5.14 12.73 -3.40
N ILE A 38 -5.88 12.43 -2.32
CA ILE A 38 -5.92 11.08 -1.73
C ILE A 38 -6.40 10.06 -2.77
N ARG A 39 -7.45 10.37 -3.52
CA ARG A 39 -7.95 9.48 -4.59
C ARG A 39 -6.90 9.26 -5.68
N SER A 40 -6.22 10.31 -6.11
CA SER A 40 -5.16 10.22 -7.12
C SER A 40 -3.99 9.36 -6.64
N THR A 41 -3.49 9.62 -5.43
CA THR A 41 -2.40 8.85 -4.82
C THR A 41 -2.79 7.38 -4.62
N THR A 42 -4.04 7.11 -4.21
CA THR A 42 -4.56 5.74 -4.10
C THR A 42 -4.59 5.03 -5.46
N GLN A 43 -5.10 5.69 -6.49
CA GLN A 43 -5.14 5.10 -7.85
C GLN A 43 -3.74 4.81 -8.38
N GLU A 44 -2.79 5.72 -8.17
CA GLU A 44 -1.40 5.54 -8.57
C GLU A 44 -0.76 4.36 -7.82
N ALA A 45 -0.91 4.30 -6.50
CA ALA A 45 -0.38 3.22 -5.67
C ALA A 45 -0.92 1.85 -6.13
N VAL A 46 -2.24 1.74 -6.33
CA VAL A 46 -2.89 0.51 -6.83
C VAL A 46 -2.40 0.16 -8.23
N SER A 47 -2.35 1.13 -9.15
CA SER A 47 -1.89 0.89 -10.52
C SER A 47 -0.44 0.42 -10.55
N ASN A 48 0.45 1.04 -9.77
CA ASN A 48 1.86 0.66 -9.70
C ASN A 48 2.04 -0.78 -9.18
N TYR A 49 1.24 -1.16 -8.18
CA TYR A 49 1.22 -2.52 -7.65
C TYR A 49 0.74 -3.53 -8.70
N ILE A 50 -0.41 -3.27 -9.34
CA ILE A 50 -0.98 -4.15 -10.37
C ILE A 50 -0.03 -4.31 -11.55
N SER A 51 0.51 -3.22 -12.08
CA SER A 51 1.48 -3.27 -13.18
C SER A 51 2.77 -4.01 -12.80
N SER A 52 3.13 -4.03 -11.52
CA SER A 52 4.24 -4.85 -11.03
C SER A 52 3.90 -6.32 -10.96
N LEU A 53 2.69 -6.65 -10.50
CA LEU A 53 2.19 -8.02 -10.43
C LEU A 53 2.06 -8.64 -11.82
N GLU A 54 1.51 -7.92 -12.80
CA GLU A 54 1.33 -8.37 -14.19
C GLU A 54 2.64 -8.88 -14.80
N ARG A 55 3.76 -8.17 -14.58
CA ARG A 55 5.09 -8.59 -15.06
C ARG A 55 5.54 -9.95 -14.52
N HIS A 56 5.02 -10.38 -13.38
CA HIS A 56 5.32 -11.68 -12.79
C HIS A 56 4.31 -12.75 -13.22
N VAL A 57 3.03 -12.41 -13.28
CA VAL A 57 1.95 -13.34 -13.63
C VAL A 57 1.99 -13.75 -15.10
N ASP A 58 2.47 -12.90 -16.01
CA ASP A 58 2.65 -13.23 -17.44
C ASP A 58 3.70 -14.32 -17.68
N ASN A 59 4.48 -14.69 -16.66
CA ASN A 59 5.44 -15.78 -16.74
C ASN A 59 4.80 -17.09 -16.26
N PRO A 60 4.52 -18.06 -17.15
CA PRO A 60 3.81 -19.29 -16.79
C PRO A 60 4.56 -20.13 -15.74
N ASP A 61 5.89 -20.07 -15.70
CA ASP A 61 6.71 -20.79 -14.72
C ASP A 61 6.69 -20.12 -13.33
N PHE A 62 6.22 -18.87 -13.24
CA PHE A 62 6.23 -18.12 -11.99
C PHE A 62 5.21 -18.67 -10.99
N ALA A 63 4.07 -19.20 -11.43
CA ALA A 63 3.08 -19.81 -10.55
C ALA A 63 3.69 -20.99 -9.76
N CYS A 64 4.38 -21.91 -10.45
CA CYS A 64 5.04 -23.04 -9.81
C CYS A 64 6.22 -22.63 -8.91
N LEU A 65 6.97 -21.60 -9.32
CA LEU A 65 8.00 -21.01 -8.45
C LEU A 65 7.38 -20.41 -7.18
N TYR A 66 6.28 -19.68 -7.31
CA TYR A 66 5.60 -19.03 -6.20
C TYR A 66 5.09 -20.07 -5.20
N ILE A 67 4.44 -21.14 -5.66
CA ILE A 67 3.95 -22.23 -4.80
C ILE A 67 5.12 -22.86 -4.02
N ARG A 68 6.16 -23.33 -4.71
CA ARG A 68 7.31 -23.98 -4.06
C ARG A 68 8.04 -23.05 -3.10
N GLY A 69 8.21 -21.78 -3.49
CA GLY A 69 8.88 -20.78 -2.67
C GLY A 69 8.07 -20.34 -1.47
N ALA A 70 6.74 -20.26 -1.61
CA ALA A 70 5.85 -20.00 -0.50
C ALA A 70 5.91 -21.15 0.50
N GLN A 71 5.88 -22.40 0.04
CA GLN A 71 6.03 -23.58 0.91
C GLN A 71 7.38 -23.60 1.64
N ASN A 72 8.49 -23.51 0.90
CA ASN A 72 9.83 -23.58 1.47
C ASN A 72 10.86 -22.78 0.66
N TYR A 73 11.04 -21.51 1.04
CA TYR A 73 12.02 -20.62 0.43
C TYR A 73 13.46 -21.14 0.53
N ARG A 74 13.83 -21.80 1.64
CA ARG A 74 15.20 -22.27 1.87
C ARG A 74 15.57 -23.48 1.01
N GLU A 75 14.59 -24.19 0.47
CA GLU A 75 14.82 -25.26 -0.50
C GLU A 75 15.10 -24.75 -1.92
N LEU A 76 14.62 -23.55 -2.27
CA LEU A 76 14.92 -22.93 -3.56
C LEU A 76 16.43 -22.75 -3.76
N ARG A 77 16.91 -22.99 -4.98
CA ARG A 77 18.32 -22.85 -5.38
C ARG A 77 18.47 -21.94 -6.60
N GLY A 78 19.69 -21.40 -6.76
CA GLY A 78 20.08 -20.67 -7.98
C GLY A 78 19.10 -19.56 -8.39
N ALA A 79 18.69 -19.59 -9.65
CA ALA A 79 17.82 -18.58 -10.25
C ALA A 79 16.43 -18.52 -9.60
N ASP A 80 15.87 -19.65 -9.15
CA ASP A 80 14.55 -19.70 -8.53
C ASP A 80 14.53 -18.95 -7.20
N ARG A 81 15.56 -19.17 -6.36
CA ARG A 81 15.70 -18.43 -5.09
C ARG A 81 15.85 -16.93 -5.33
N LEU A 82 16.59 -16.54 -6.37
CA LEU A 82 16.77 -15.13 -6.74
C LEU A 82 15.46 -14.51 -7.23
N ARG A 83 14.74 -15.18 -8.14
CA ARG A 83 13.48 -14.71 -8.72
C ARG A 83 12.39 -14.55 -7.66
N PHE A 84 12.24 -15.53 -6.77
CA PHE A 84 11.30 -15.43 -5.65
C PHE A 84 11.65 -14.29 -4.71
N SER A 85 12.94 -14.13 -4.39
CA SER A 85 13.40 -13.03 -3.54
C SER A 85 13.22 -11.66 -4.19
N ALA A 86 13.39 -11.55 -5.51
CA ALA A 86 13.21 -10.30 -6.25
C ALA A 86 11.73 -9.90 -6.32
N TYR A 87 10.83 -10.87 -6.50
CA TYR A 87 9.38 -10.65 -6.42
C TYR A 87 8.99 -10.08 -5.06
N TYR A 88 9.30 -10.80 -3.97
CA TYR A 88 8.93 -10.35 -2.62
C TYR A 88 9.62 -9.05 -2.21
N MET A 89 10.85 -8.81 -2.66
CA MET A 89 11.51 -7.51 -2.49
C MET A 89 10.69 -6.39 -3.12
N SER A 90 10.32 -6.51 -4.40
CA SER A 90 9.52 -5.50 -5.10
C SER A 90 8.17 -5.29 -4.42
N THR A 91 7.47 -6.37 -4.09
CA THR A 91 6.16 -6.34 -3.44
C THR A 91 6.22 -5.71 -2.05
N TYR A 92 7.18 -6.08 -1.20
CA TYR A 92 7.26 -5.58 0.17
C TYR A 92 7.76 -4.13 0.23
N TYR A 93 8.57 -3.66 -0.73
CA TYR A 93 8.89 -2.23 -0.81
C TYR A 93 7.68 -1.38 -1.18
N GLN A 94 6.87 -1.82 -2.15
CA GLN A 94 5.62 -1.14 -2.51
C GLN A 94 4.65 -1.12 -1.32
N LEU A 95 4.53 -2.23 -0.59
CA LEU A 95 3.67 -2.32 0.59
C LEU A 95 4.19 -1.47 1.76
N GLN A 96 5.52 -1.33 1.91
CA GLN A 96 6.11 -0.40 2.87
C GLN A 96 5.78 1.06 2.52
N GLU A 97 5.87 1.44 1.25
CA GLU A 97 5.49 2.77 0.78
C GLU A 97 4.00 3.04 1.03
N MET A 98 3.13 2.06 0.72
CA MET A 98 1.70 2.17 0.99
C MET A 98 1.38 2.26 2.49
N LEU A 99 2.10 1.55 3.36
CA LEU A 99 1.98 1.68 4.81
C LEU A 99 2.27 3.12 5.24
N GLN A 100 3.37 3.70 4.74
CA GLN A 100 3.72 5.08 5.05
C GLN A 100 2.63 6.06 4.57
N LEU A 101 2.15 5.91 3.33
CA LEU A 101 1.06 6.74 2.80
C LEU A 101 -0.23 6.60 3.61
N ALA A 102 -0.52 5.39 4.12
CA ALA A 102 -1.68 5.14 4.98
C ALA A 102 -1.57 5.85 6.33
N GLU A 103 -0.40 5.83 6.96
CA GLU A 103 -0.15 6.51 8.23
C GLU A 103 -0.21 8.04 8.08
N GLU A 104 0.16 8.56 6.91
CA GLU A 104 0.04 9.98 6.57
C GLU A 104 -1.40 10.40 6.19
N GLY A 105 -2.33 9.45 6.02
CA GLY A 105 -3.68 9.70 5.54
C GLY A 105 -3.75 10.07 4.05
N SER A 106 -2.71 9.74 3.29
CA SER A 106 -2.54 10.02 1.85
C SER A 106 -3.08 8.93 0.93
N ILE A 107 -3.55 7.82 1.50
CA ILE A 107 -4.24 6.74 0.77
C ILE A 107 -5.64 6.52 1.38
N ASP A 108 -6.57 6.07 0.55
CA ASP A 108 -7.89 5.67 1.00
C ASP A 108 -7.80 4.47 1.97
N ALA A 109 -8.44 4.61 3.14
CA ALA A 109 -8.32 3.65 4.24
C ALA A 109 -8.93 2.27 3.90
N ASP A 110 -10.00 2.25 3.12
CA ASP A 110 -10.63 0.99 2.68
C ASP A 110 -9.67 0.24 1.73
N THR A 111 -9.06 0.97 0.81
CA THR A 111 -8.03 0.44 -0.10
C THR A 111 -6.83 -0.11 0.67
N TRP A 112 -6.31 0.64 1.66
CA TRP A 112 -5.22 0.15 2.52
C TRP A 112 -5.60 -1.12 3.28
N SER A 113 -6.83 -1.22 3.79
CA SER A 113 -7.29 -2.40 4.52
C SER A 113 -7.21 -3.69 3.68
N GLY A 114 -7.43 -3.59 2.37
CA GLY A 114 -7.24 -4.68 1.42
C GLY A 114 -5.77 -5.12 1.31
N PHE A 115 -4.85 -4.16 1.18
CA PHE A 115 -3.41 -4.45 1.15
C PHE A 115 -2.87 -4.98 2.49
N GLN A 116 -3.41 -4.51 3.61
CA GLN A 116 -3.10 -5.06 4.93
C GLN A 116 -3.57 -6.51 5.05
N SER A 117 -4.73 -6.86 4.49
CA SER A 117 -5.22 -8.24 4.42
C SER A 117 -4.30 -9.12 3.56
N LEU A 118 -3.83 -8.60 2.42
CA LEU A 118 -2.83 -9.27 1.59
C LEU A 118 -1.52 -9.50 2.36
N LEU A 119 -0.98 -8.48 3.03
CA LEU A 119 0.23 -8.61 3.86
C LEU A 119 0.04 -9.69 4.91
N THR A 120 -1.07 -9.63 5.65
CA THR A 120 -1.45 -10.60 6.67
C THR A 120 -1.41 -12.01 6.10
N GLU A 121 -2.05 -12.25 4.96
CA GLU A 121 -2.06 -13.56 4.30
C GLU A 121 -0.65 -14.01 3.91
N THR A 122 0.15 -13.15 3.27
CA THR A 122 1.52 -13.54 2.87
C THR A 122 2.41 -13.87 4.07
N THR A 123 2.20 -13.23 5.23
CA THR A 123 2.97 -13.55 6.45
C THR A 123 2.60 -14.91 7.04
N ARG A 124 1.53 -15.56 6.59
CA ARG A 124 1.17 -16.93 7.03
C ARG A 124 1.92 -18.01 6.26
N TYR A 125 2.52 -17.68 5.13
CA TYR A 125 3.30 -18.62 4.32
C TYR A 125 4.67 -18.92 4.96
N PRO A 126 4.99 -20.19 5.31
CA PRO A 126 6.26 -20.56 5.94
C PRO A 126 7.50 -20.10 5.17
N GLY A 127 7.54 -20.26 3.86
CA GLY A 127 8.63 -19.80 3.01
C GLY A 127 8.74 -18.28 2.94
N VAL A 128 7.64 -17.52 3.03
CA VAL A 128 7.70 -16.06 3.14
C VAL A 128 8.27 -15.64 4.49
N ARG A 129 7.90 -16.32 5.59
CA ARG A 129 8.53 -16.09 6.92
C ARG A 129 10.02 -16.37 6.87
N GLN A 130 10.44 -17.46 6.23
CA GLN A 130 11.86 -17.78 6.04
C GLN A 130 12.58 -16.69 5.23
N TRP A 131 11.99 -16.28 4.10
CA TRP A 131 12.54 -15.23 3.25
C TRP A 131 12.67 -13.91 4.01
N PHE A 132 11.62 -13.50 4.72
CA PHE A 132 11.61 -12.27 5.49
C PHE A 132 12.63 -12.34 6.62
N SER A 133 12.74 -13.46 7.35
CA SER A 133 13.79 -13.64 8.35
C SER A 133 15.19 -13.44 7.78
N ASP A 134 15.45 -13.92 6.57
CA ASP A 134 16.76 -13.79 5.91
C ASP A 134 16.98 -12.36 5.36
N ARG A 135 15.91 -11.65 4.96
CA ARG A 135 15.96 -10.39 4.19
C ARG A 135 15.37 -9.16 4.88
N ARG A 136 14.86 -9.26 6.10
CA ARG A 136 14.20 -8.15 6.83
C ARG A 136 15.03 -6.88 6.91
N HIS A 137 16.35 -7.02 6.97
CA HIS A 137 17.31 -5.92 6.99
C HIS A 137 17.31 -5.04 5.73
N TRP A 138 16.61 -5.42 4.66
CA TRP A 138 16.41 -4.57 3.47
C TRP A 138 15.37 -3.48 3.71
N PHE A 139 14.46 -3.67 4.66
CA PHE A 139 13.33 -2.79 4.91
C PHE A 139 13.60 -1.82 6.06
N SER A 140 12.77 -0.78 6.18
CA SER A 140 12.86 0.15 7.30
C SER A 140 12.57 -0.58 8.63
N VAL A 141 13.12 -0.09 9.74
CA VAL A 141 12.86 -0.68 11.07
C VAL A 141 11.37 -0.69 11.38
N HIS A 142 10.66 0.38 11.02
CA HIS A 142 9.22 0.49 11.18
C HIS A 142 8.45 -0.63 10.46
N PHE A 143 8.80 -0.89 9.20
CA PHE A 143 8.16 -1.97 8.45
C PHE A 143 8.54 -3.36 8.96
N GLN A 144 9.78 -3.52 9.45
CA GLN A 144 10.20 -4.76 10.11
C GLN A 144 9.30 -5.06 11.30
N ASP A 145 9.11 -4.08 12.20
CA ASP A 145 8.28 -4.24 13.39
C ASP A 145 6.80 -4.49 13.04
N TYR A 146 6.29 -3.83 11.99
CA TYR A 146 4.94 -4.05 11.48
C TYR A 146 4.72 -5.50 11.01
N ILE A 147 5.64 -6.03 10.20
CA ILE A 147 5.57 -7.41 9.71
C ILE A 147 5.78 -8.41 10.84
N ASP A 148 6.71 -8.15 11.76
CA ASP A 148 6.96 -9.01 12.92
C ASP A 148 5.71 -9.10 13.81
N ASN A 149 4.97 -8.00 13.99
CA ASN A 149 3.68 -8.00 14.68
C ASN A 149 2.63 -8.87 13.95
N LEU A 150 2.52 -8.74 12.62
CA LEU A 150 1.63 -9.60 11.83
C LEU A 150 2.01 -11.09 11.97
N MET A 151 3.29 -11.42 11.94
CA MET A 151 3.78 -12.80 12.06
C MET A 151 3.54 -13.41 13.45
N GLN A 152 3.56 -12.58 14.50
CA GLN A 152 3.24 -13.02 15.87
C GLN A 152 1.74 -13.27 16.06
N ASN A 153 0.89 -12.48 15.39
CA ASN A 153 -0.55 -12.52 15.57
C ASN A 153 -1.28 -13.52 14.65
N ASN A 154 -0.57 -14.07 13.65
CA ASN A 154 -1.14 -15.02 12.71
C ASN A 154 -0.35 -16.33 12.76
N GLU A 155 -1.05 -17.46 12.81
CA GLU A 155 -0.40 -18.76 12.72
C GLU A 155 0.05 -19.04 11.27
N PRO A 156 1.24 -19.66 11.10
CA PRO A 156 1.62 -20.20 9.80
C PRO A 156 0.54 -21.15 9.28
N ILE A 157 0.32 -21.16 7.97
CA ILE A 157 -0.55 -22.14 7.34
C ILE A 157 0.22 -23.46 7.22
N ASP A 158 -0.35 -24.53 7.79
CA ASP A 158 0.17 -25.90 7.66
C ASP A 158 -0.26 -26.58 6.34
N GLU A 159 -1.47 -26.27 5.85
CA GLU A 159 -2.05 -26.81 4.61
C GLU A 159 -2.15 -25.71 3.56
N TYR A 160 -1.31 -25.77 2.53
CA TYR A 160 -1.22 -24.72 1.53
C TYR A 160 -2.54 -24.58 0.75
N LEU A 161 -3.08 -23.36 0.66
CA LEU A 161 -4.31 -23.05 -0.11
C LEU A 161 -4.23 -23.42 -1.60
N PHE A 162 -3.03 -23.70 -2.11
CA PHE A 162 -2.76 -24.11 -3.48
C PHE A 162 -2.37 -25.59 -3.60
N GLU A 163 -2.58 -26.39 -2.56
CA GLU A 163 -2.52 -27.85 -2.69
C GLU A 163 -3.70 -28.31 -3.54
N ASP A 164 -3.47 -28.39 -4.84
CA ASP A 164 -4.30 -29.22 -5.70
C ASP A 164 -4.10 -30.66 -5.23
N GLY A 165 -5.18 -31.29 -4.77
CA GLY A 165 -5.22 -32.69 -4.32
C GLY A 165 -4.90 -33.69 -5.43
N GLY A 166 -3.69 -33.64 -5.99
CA GLY A 166 -3.16 -34.52 -7.02
C GLY A 166 -2.78 -33.88 -8.36
N ASP A 167 -2.77 -32.55 -8.52
CA ASP A 167 -2.36 -31.96 -9.80
C ASP A 167 -0.83 -31.83 -9.90
N GLN A 168 -0.24 -32.54 -10.86
CA GLN A 168 1.20 -32.63 -11.12
C GLN A 168 1.71 -31.44 -11.96
N THR A 169 1.00 -30.31 -12.00
CA THR A 169 1.30 -29.19 -12.90
C THR A 169 2.59 -28.46 -12.55
N CYS A 170 3.04 -28.55 -11.30
CA CYS A 170 4.30 -27.96 -10.82
C CYS A 170 5.29 -29.06 -10.37
N GLY A 171 5.75 -29.88 -11.33
CA GLY A 171 6.81 -30.88 -11.15
C GLY A 171 8.22 -30.28 -11.12
#